data_AF-A0A524AZ04-F1
#
_entry.id   AF-A0A524AZ04-F1
#
_cell.length_a   1.000
_cell.length_b   1.000
_cell.length_c   1.000
_cell.angle_alpha   90.00
_cell.angle_beta   90.00
_cell.angle_gamma   90.00
#
_symmetry.space_group_name_H-M   'P 1'
#
loop_
_entity.id
_entity.type
_entity.pdbx_description
1 polymer ?
#
loop_
_entity_poly.entity_id
_entity_poly.type
_entity_poly.pdbx_seq_one_letter_code
_entity_poly.pdbx_strand_id
1 'polypeptide(L)' 'MTHPTPHCEQCRYFQPLDAMSGQCHRFPPQFAGDSSPREIHHWRFPTVSAHAWCGEYLPQPTDQMSSTGVSI' A
#
# COMPACT_ATOMS: atom_id res chain seq x y z
N MET A 1 11.39 -22.24 5.39
CA MET A 1 10.31 -21.56 4.64
C MET A 1 10.29 -20.13 5.13
N THR A 2 10.95 -19.21 4.42
CA THR A 2 10.98 -17.79 4.80
C THR A 2 9.72 -17.16 4.23
N HIS A 3 8.68 -17.02 5.03
CA HIS A 3 7.52 -16.23 4.60
C HIS A 3 8.00 -14.79 4.37
N PRO A 4 7.63 -14.13 3.25
CA PRO A 4 7.92 -12.73 3.07
C PRO A 4 7.29 -11.98 4.25
N THR A 5 8.11 -11.22 4.98
CA THR A 5 7.60 -10.37 6.06
C THR A 5 6.66 -9.36 5.44
N PRO A 6 5.38 -9.28 5.87
CA PRO A 6 4.41 -8.40 5.25
C PRO A 6 4.84 -6.95 5.43
N HIS A 7 4.98 -6.23 4.32
CA HIS A 7 5.31 -4.81 4.33
C HIS A 7 4.41 -4.06 3.35
N CYS A 8 4.22 -2.77 3.61
CA CYS A 8 3.31 -1.92 2.85
C CYS A 8 3.63 -1.93 1.34
N GLU A 9 4.89 -1.94 0.92
CA GLU A 9 5.29 -1.90 -0.50
C GLU A 9 4.72 -3.08 -1.34
N GLN A 10 4.44 -4.22 -0.69
CA GLN A 10 3.86 -5.41 -1.31
C GLN A 10 2.35 -5.54 -1.09
N CYS A 11 1.75 -4.63 -0.33
CA CYS A 11 0.34 -4.67 0.04
C CYS A 11 -0.52 -4.08 -1.08
N ARG A 12 -1.66 -4.71 -1.38
CA ARG A 12 -2.64 -4.24 -2.36
C ARG A 12 -3.18 -2.83 -2.07
N TYR A 13 -3.19 -2.44 -0.79
CA TYR A 13 -3.69 -1.13 -0.38
C TYR A 13 -2.65 -0.01 -0.50
N PHE A 14 -1.39 -0.32 -0.79
CA PHE A 14 -0.33 0.67 -0.84
C PHE A 14 -0.27 1.33 -2.22
N GLN A 15 -0.17 2.66 -2.22
CA GLN A 15 0.07 3.46 -3.41
C GLN A 15 1.36 4.25 -3.22
N PRO A 16 2.44 3.97 -3.97
CA PRO A 16 3.72 4.63 -3.77
C PRO A 16 3.63 6.14 -4.06
N LEU A 17 4.27 6.95 -3.22
CA LEU A 17 4.43 8.40 -3.45
C LEU A 17 5.89 8.71 -3.84
N ASP A 18 6.83 8.03 -3.19
CA ASP A 18 8.27 8.15 -3.40
C ASP A 18 8.97 6.84 -2.97
N ALA A 19 10.31 6.82 -3.02
CA ALA A 19 11.11 5.60 -2.81
C ALA A 19 10.93 4.96 -1.43
N MET A 20 10.50 5.72 -0.42
CA MET A 20 10.45 5.27 0.98
C MET A 20 9.05 5.37 1.59
N SER A 21 8.10 6.04 0.93
CA SER A 21 6.76 6.28 1.45
C SER A 21 5.66 6.18 0.40
N GLY A 22 4.45 5.95 0.88
CA GLY A 22 3.26 5.90 0.06
C GLY A 22 2.00 6.06 0.90
N GLN A 23 0.86 6.03 0.23
CA GLN A 23 -0.45 6.18 0.84
C GLN A 23 -1.08 4.81 1.10
N CYS A 24 -1.67 4.63 2.28
CA CYS A 24 -2.40 3.41 2.64
C CYS A 24 -3.90 3.60 2.39
N HIS A 25 -4.42 2.94 1.35
CA HIS A 25 -5.83 3.01 0.94
C HIS A 25 -6.74 2.05 1.70
N ARG A 26 -6.22 1.37 2.72
CA ARG A 26 -7.03 0.55 3.64
C ARG A 26 -8.00 1.43 4.43
N PHE A 27 -7.54 2.61 4.83
CA PHE A 27 -8.33 3.57 5.60
C PHE A 27 -8.92 4.62 4.65
N PRO A 28 -10.12 5.16 4.94
CA PRO A 28 -10.63 6.29 4.18
C PRO A 28 -9.68 7.49 4.29
N PRO A 29 -9.69 8.41 3.32
CA PRO A 29 -8.97 9.67 3.44
C PRO A 29 -9.38 10.36 4.75
N GLN A 30 -8.39 10.81 5.49
CA GLN A 30 -8.62 11.58 6.71
C GLN A 30 -8.47 13.06 6.38
N PHE A 31 -9.20 13.89 7.12
CA PHE A 31 -9.00 15.32 7.05
C PHE A 31 -7.59 15.64 7.56
N ALA A 32 -6.76 16.23 6.69
CA ALA A 32 -5.44 16.72 7.08
C ALA A 32 -5.63 17.99 7.94
N GLY A 33 -5.76 17.82 9.26
CA GLY A 33 -6.12 18.87 10.21
C GLY A 33 -5.05 19.93 10.49
N ASP A 34 -5.54 21.14 10.78
CA ASP A 34 -5.03 22.40 11.39
C ASP A 34 -3.61 22.94 11.12
N SER A 35 -2.62 22.11 10.78
CA SER A 35 -1.21 22.52 10.71
C SER A 35 -0.71 22.91 9.32
N SER A 36 -1.61 23.13 8.35
CA SER A 36 -1.27 23.68 7.03
C SER A 36 -1.99 25.01 6.79
N PRO A 37 -1.36 25.97 6.08
CA PRO A 37 -2.03 27.21 5.70
C PRO A 37 -3.34 26.87 4.98
N ARG A 38 -4.40 27.61 5.34
CA ARG A 38 -5.83 27.33 5.12
C ARG A 38 -6.28 27.05 3.68
N GLU A 39 -5.37 27.08 2.70
CA GLU A 39 -5.64 26.94 1.27
C GLU A 39 -5.44 25.52 0.70
N ILE A 40 -4.88 24.56 1.45
CA ILE A 40 -4.62 23.20 0.93
C ILE A 40 -5.35 22.09 1.70
N HIS A 41 -6.58 22.36 2.16
CA HIS A 41 -7.44 21.39 2.85
C HIS A 41 -7.91 20.28 1.89
N HIS A 42 -7.00 19.37 1.55
CA HIS A 42 -7.29 18.21 0.72
C HIS A 42 -7.40 16.98 1.62
N TRP A 43 -8.50 16.24 1.44
CA TRP A 43 -8.64 14.90 1.99
C TRP A 43 -7.53 14.03 1.43
N ARG A 44 -6.74 13.39 2.31
CA ARG A 44 -5.62 12.54 1.89
C ARG A 44 -5.66 11.22 2.63
N PHE A 45 -5.25 10.17 1.91
CA PHE A 45 -4.98 8.89 2.53
C PHE A 45 -3.78 8.98 3.47
N PRO A 46 -3.73 8.19 4.55
CA PRO A 46 -2.59 8.19 5.47
C PRO A 46 -1.27 7.85 4.76
N THR A 47 -0.26 8.70 4.92
CA THR A 47 1.11 8.41 4.47
C THR A 47 1.80 7.43 5.42
N VAL A 48 2.33 6.35 4.90
CA VAL A 48 3.05 5.30 5.64
C VAL A 48 4.37 4.97 4.95
N SER A 49 5.35 4.46 5.70
CA SER A 49 6.61 3.97 5.12
C SER A 49 6.40 2.71 4.27
N ALA A 50 7.18 2.54 3.21
CA ALA A 50 7.15 1.35 2.35
C ALA A 50 7.39 0.04 3.16
N HIS A 51 8.28 0.10 4.13
CA HIS A 51 8.62 -1.02 5.01
C HIS A 51 7.72 -1.16 6.26
N ALA A 52 6.67 -0.35 6.40
CA ALA A 52 5.76 -0.44 7.54
C ALA A 52 4.83 -1.66 7.44
N TRP A 53 4.20 -2.01 8.57
CA TRP A 53 3.17 -3.05 8.63
C TRP A 53 2.05 -2.64 9.59
N CYS A 54 0.81 -2.65 9.10
CA CYS A 54 -0.37 -2.22 9.86
C CYS A 54 -1.20 -3.37 10.44
N GLY A 55 -0.76 -4.63 10.31
CA GLY A 55 -1.50 -5.82 10.77
C GLY A 55 -2.46 -6.44 9.75
N GLU A 56 -2.93 -5.67 8.76
CA GLU A 56 -3.88 -6.13 7.74
C GLU A 56 -3.29 -6.06 6.33
N TYR A 57 -2.26 -6.87 6.12
CA TYR A 57 -1.65 -7.05 4.81
C TYR A 57 -2.55 -7.92 3.92
N LEU A 58 -2.81 -7.44 2.70
CA LEU A 58 -3.32 -8.27 1.62
C LEU A 58 -2.31 -8.24 0.47
N PRO A 59 -1.90 -9.41 -0.06
CA PRO A 59 -1.01 -9.45 -1.19
C PRO A 59 -1.68 -8.78 -2.40
N GLN A 60 -0.86 -8.13 -3.22
CA GLN A 60 -1.30 -7.74 -4.55
C GLN A 60 -1.83 -8.97 -5.29
N PRO A 61 -2.86 -8.82 -6.15
CA PRO A 61 -3.27 -9.90 -7.03
C PRO A 61 -2.09 -10.20 -7.95
N THR A 62 -1.25 -11.15 -7.55
CA THR A 62 -0.30 -11.78 -8.45
C THR A 62 -1.13 -12.36 -9.58
N ASP A 63 -0.99 -11.83 -10.79
CA ASP A 63 -1.53 -12.43 -12.00
C ASP A 63 -1.17 -13.93 -11.97
N GLN A 64 -2.14 -14.76 -11.57
CA GLN A 64 -1.95 -16.19 -11.40
C GLN A 64 -1.99 -16.83 -12.79
N MET A 65 -1.15 -16.39 -13.72
CA MET A 65 -0.93 -17.11 -14.98
C MET A 65 0.22 -18.08 -14.77
N SER A 66 -0.05 -19.10 -13.94
CA SER A 66 0.74 -20.33 -13.96
C SER A 66 0.50 -21.02 -15.29
N SER A 67 1.50 -20.91 -16.16
CA SER A 67 1.77 -21.80 -17.27
C SER A 67 1.60 -23.27 -16.85
N THR A 68 0.59 -23.94 -17.38
CA THR A 68 0.64 -25.40 -17.56
C THR A 68 0.80 -25.66 -19.05
N GLY A 69 2.07 -25.67 -19.49
CA GLY A 69 2.45 -26.36 -20.70
C GLY A 69 2.31 -27.86 -20.45
N VAL A 70 1.31 -28.48 -21.06
CA VAL A 70 1.25 -29.93 -21.21
C VAL A 70 1.79 -30.25 -22.60
N SER A 71 2.96 -30.88 -22.64
CA SER A 71 3.45 -31.55 -23.85
C SER A 71 2.93 -32.99 -23.81
N ILE A 72 2.25 -33.41 -24.89
CA ILE A 72 2.00 -34.81 -25.22
C ILE A 72 2.64 -35.09 -26.56
#